data_AF-A0A670IQG0-F1
#
_entry.id   AF-A0A670IQG0-F1
#
_cell.length_a   1.000
_cell.length_b   1.000
_cell.length_c   1.000
_cell.angle_alpha   90.00
_cell.angle_beta   90.00
_cell.angle_gamma   90.00
#
_symmetry.space_group_name_H-M   'P 1'
#
loop_
_entity.id
_entity.type
_entity.pdbx_description
1 polymer ?
#
loop_
_entity_poly.entity_id
_entity_poly.type
_entity_poly.pdbx_seq_one_letter_code
_entity_poly.pdbx_strand_id
1 'polypeptide(L)'
;MKAVIITALLLMLTYSHAIERGRDYMRDKICQEFNHLGKDKFHSLAIIMNSRKYTNSTFEEVKSIAVEIVALAEKCCVEGADPECYTTESLALSAKSCDPNNPFPKHPGTAACCREEGLERKLCLAALKHPPKEFHTYVEPSNEELCGAFRKDPQDFADRFLYEFSIDHSHTPLPLLIASTTTYLSIVGTCCTHAQPTVCFLKEKLERKSLMMLTDLSNKACSRYSVFGKEKTKLSYFITYTQKSPNASVEDILSLAEDASEVLAKCCDSLEEDCVQKEVSNHTAKTCNKLSTQDKRINNCCQDNSGSLQKYVCIYSLPWDKNTDSSNVARPTPECLCNVDCRQREIYNYIHHFAQTFTYAPEALLVALYDDSLTVANSCCGTEDPAACFAGKKPPTKLFDLLSKGNEMCGAYTTHNFLDFKKRLREHYHKALPSASEDTISGLVEQRSTFASTCCHLNAPPSYCGLKVQREKTFCDFRLHTDPRFC
;
A
#
# COMPACT_ATOMS: atom_id res chain seq x y z
N MET A 1 14.63 -8.98 -35.32
CA MET A 1 14.94 -8.69 -33.90
C MET A 1 14.22 -9.71 -33.06
N LYS A 2 14.83 -10.89 -32.95
CA LYS A 2 14.37 -12.07 -32.21
C LYS A 2 15.60 -12.57 -31.44
N ALA A 3 15.37 -13.12 -30.25
CA ALA A 3 16.33 -13.60 -29.24
C ALA A 3 16.71 -12.59 -28.15
N VAL A 4 15.78 -12.37 -27.21
CA VAL A 4 16.08 -12.07 -25.80
C VAL A 4 15.25 -13.06 -24.99
N ILE A 5 15.74 -14.29 -24.85
CA ILE A 5 15.17 -15.34 -24.01
C ILE A 5 16.37 -15.98 -23.29
N ILE A 6 16.26 -16.08 -21.95
CA ILE A 6 17.14 -16.77 -20.98
C ILE A 6 18.30 -15.94 -20.41
N THR A 7 18.06 -15.21 -19.32
CA THR A 7 18.79 -15.35 -18.03
C THR A 7 18.16 -14.45 -16.95
N ALA A 8 17.12 -14.96 -16.26
CA ALA A 8 16.62 -14.37 -15.02
C ALA A 8 15.99 -15.48 -14.16
N LEU A 9 16.85 -16.36 -13.62
CA LEU A 9 16.45 -17.43 -12.70
C LEU A 9 16.64 -16.96 -11.24
N LEU A 10 15.53 -16.98 -10.51
CA LEU A 10 15.39 -17.25 -9.06
C LEU A 10 15.96 -16.24 -8.06
N LEU A 11 15.11 -15.28 -7.66
CA LEU A 11 15.21 -14.52 -6.41
C LEU A 11 13.87 -14.47 -5.69
N MET A 12 13.50 -15.59 -5.08
CA MET A 12 12.60 -15.61 -3.93
C MET A 12 13.20 -16.55 -2.88
N LEU A 13 12.99 -16.22 -1.60
CA LEU A 13 13.56 -16.84 -0.39
C LEU A 13 14.92 -16.27 0.05
N THR A 14 14.90 -15.13 0.76
CA THR A 14 15.98 -14.78 1.71
C THR A 14 15.40 -14.44 3.06
N TYR A 15 14.88 -15.47 3.73
CA TYR A 15 14.97 -15.60 5.20
C TYR A 15 15.42 -17.02 5.62
N SER A 16 15.48 -18.00 4.70
CA SER A 16 15.88 -19.38 5.04
C SER A 16 16.89 -20.04 4.08
N HIS A 17 17.38 -19.36 3.03
CA HIS A 17 18.19 -20.01 1.98
C HIS A 17 19.59 -19.39 1.76
N ALA A 18 20.14 -18.71 2.76
CA ALA A 18 21.54 -18.24 2.70
C ALA A 18 22.55 -19.39 2.54
N ILE A 19 22.16 -20.63 2.82
CA ILE A 19 23.02 -21.82 2.76
C ILE A 19 23.15 -22.40 1.33
N GLU A 20 22.17 -22.19 0.43
CA GLU A 20 22.14 -22.91 -0.86
C GLU A 20 22.78 -22.18 -2.06
N ARG A 21 22.90 -20.84 -2.04
CA ARG A 21 23.28 -20.08 -3.25
C ARG A 21 24.78 -19.88 -3.46
N GLY A 22 25.62 -20.40 -2.55
CA GLY A 22 27.08 -20.25 -2.60
C GLY A 22 27.57 -18.91 -2.03
N ARG A 23 28.85 -18.89 -1.59
CA ARG A 23 29.48 -17.73 -0.91
C ARG A 23 29.42 -16.45 -1.75
N ASP A 24 29.53 -16.58 -3.06
CA ASP A 24 29.79 -15.46 -3.98
C ASP A 24 28.54 -14.91 -4.69
N TYR A 25 27.37 -15.49 -4.45
CA TYR A 25 26.13 -15.16 -5.18
C TYR A 25 25.82 -13.66 -5.23
N MET A 26 25.95 -12.96 -4.10
CA MET A 26 25.66 -11.52 -4.04
C MET A 26 26.70 -10.68 -4.77
N ARG A 27 27.98 -11.09 -4.75
CA ARG A 27 29.05 -10.44 -5.52
C ARG A 27 28.75 -10.58 -7.00
N ASP A 28 28.57 -11.81 -7.46
CA ASP A 28 28.41 -12.11 -8.89
C ASP A 28 27.19 -11.39 -9.46
N LYS A 29 26.09 -11.34 -8.71
CA LYS A 29 24.90 -10.59 -9.13
C LYS A 29 25.16 -9.09 -9.23
N ILE A 30 25.75 -8.47 -8.20
CA ILE A 30 26.02 -7.01 -8.24
C ILE A 30 26.99 -6.68 -9.36
N CYS A 31 28.02 -7.50 -9.57
CA CYS A 31 28.99 -7.27 -10.63
C CYS A 31 28.40 -7.51 -12.02
N GLN A 32 27.52 -8.50 -12.19
CA GLN A 32 26.78 -8.69 -13.44
C GLN A 32 25.92 -7.46 -13.76
N GLU A 33 25.15 -6.95 -12.79
CA GLU A 33 24.31 -5.76 -12.97
C GLU A 33 25.16 -4.52 -13.26
N PHE A 34 26.22 -4.28 -12.48
CA PHE A 34 27.13 -3.16 -12.68
C PHE A 34 27.76 -3.17 -14.07
N ASN A 35 28.30 -4.32 -14.49
CA ASN A 35 28.94 -4.47 -15.79
C ASN A 35 27.94 -4.40 -16.96
N HIS A 36 26.70 -4.86 -16.77
CA HIS A 36 25.65 -4.80 -17.79
C HIS A 36 25.09 -3.37 -17.98
N LEU A 37 24.80 -2.69 -16.87
CA LEU A 37 24.19 -1.36 -16.88
C LEU A 37 25.20 -0.24 -17.17
N GLY A 38 26.44 -0.42 -16.72
CA GLY A 38 27.43 0.65 -16.64
C GLY A 38 27.19 1.58 -15.44
N LYS A 39 28.21 2.38 -15.11
CA LYS A 39 28.27 3.20 -13.90
C LYS A 39 27.05 4.11 -13.71
N ASP A 40 26.66 4.89 -14.71
CA ASP A 40 25.62 5.92 -14.57
C ASP A 40 24.22 5.33 -14.33
N LYS A 41 23.90 4.22 -15.02
CA LYS A 41 22.64 3.51 -14.82
C LYS A 41 22.63 2.74 -13.50
N PHE A 42 23.78 2.17 -13.10
CA PHE A 42 23.91 1.55 -11.78
C PHE A 42 23.78 2.57 -10.65
N HIS A 43 24.31 3.79 -10.82
CA HIS A 43 24.10 4.90 -9.91
C HIS A 43 22.62 5.28 -9.78
N SER A 44 21.93 5.41 -10.91
CA SER A 44 20.48 5.66 -10.94
C SER A 44 19.70 4.56 -10.22
N LEU A 45 20.06 3.29 -10.45
CA LEU A 45 19.46 2.14 -9.75
C LEU A 45 19.74 2.19 -8.24
N ALA A 46 20.96 2.56 -7.84
CA ALA A 46 21.32 2.71 -6.42
C ALA A 46 20.49 3.79 -5.74
N ILE A 47 20.24 4.94 -6.38
CA ILE A 47 19.34 5.97 -5.87
C ILE A 47 17.92 5.43 -5.72
N ILE A 48 17.37 4.81 -6.77
CA ILE A 48 16.01 4.24 -6.73
C ILE A 48 15.89 3.24 -5.57
N MET A 49 16.79 2.25 -5.49
CA MET A 49 16.73 1.20 -4.48
C MET A 49 16.86 1.74 -3.05
N ASN A 50 17.77 2.69 -2.82
CA ASN A 50 17.95 3.27 -1.48
C ASN A 50 16.83 4.24 -1.11
N SER A 51 16.23 4.95 -2.07
CA SER A 51 15.05 5.80 -1.82
C SER A 51 13.84 4.97 -1.41
N ARG A 52 13.59 3.84 -2.09
CA ARG A 52 12.53 2.91 -1.73
C ARG A 52 12.77 2.27 -0.36
N LYS A 53 14.03 1.95 -0.05
CA LYS A 53 14.41 1.39 1.24
C LYS A 53 14.18 2.42 2.33
N TYR A 54 14.76 3.62 2.19
CA TYR A 54 14.81 4.69 3.20
C TYR A 54 13.77 5.80 2.93
N THR A 55 12.48 5.47 2.99
CA THR A 55 11.38 6.40 2.63
C THR A 55 11.26 7.66 3.49
N ASN A 56 11.91 7.72 4.66
CA ASN A 56 11.90 8.87 5.57
C ASN A 56 13.22 9.67 5.58
N SER A 57 14.15 9.34 4.69
CA SER A 57 15.47 9.97 4.64
C SER A 57 15.52 11.19 3.74
N THR A 58 16.59 11.99 3.86
CA THR A 58 16.83 13.13 2.97
C THR A 58 17.51 12.70 1.66
N PHE A 59 17.51 13.59 0.68
CA PHE A 59 18.21 13.37 -0.58
C PHE A 59 19.71 13.17 -0.37
N GLU A 60 20.31 14.01 0.47
CA GLU A 60 21.74 13.98 0.78
C GLU A 60 22.14 12.66 1.45
N GLU A 61 21.30 12.15 2.36
CA GLU A 61 21.52 10.85 3.00
C GLU A 61 21.50 9.72 1.94
N VAL A 62 20.44 9.65 1.13
CA VAL A 62 20.31 8.62 0.08
C VAL A 62 21.45 8.71 -0.95
N LYS A 63 21.82 9.92 -1.38
CA LYS A 63 22.93 10.13 -2.31
C LYS A 63 24.25 9.66 -1.72
N SER A 64 24.50 9.91 -0.44
CA SER A 64 25.74 9.51 0.23
C SER A 64 25.96 8.00 0.22
N ILE A 65 24.92 7.20 0.51
CA ILE A 65 25.02 5.73 0.47
C ILE A 65 25.05 5.20 -0.97
N ALA A 66 24.33 5.84 -1.91
CA ALA A 66 24.36 5.44 -3.31
C ALA A 66 25.78 5.56 -3.90
N VAL A 67 26.48 6.68 -3.64
CA VAL A 67 27.87 6.89 -4.10
C VAL A 67 28.81 5.81 -3.57
N GLU A 68 28.68 5.41 -2.31
CA GLU A 68 29.50 4.37 -1.69
C GLU A 68 29.21 2.97 -2.26
N ILE A 69 27.95 2.68 -2.59
CA ILE A 69 27.57 1.44 -3.28
C ILE A 69 28.18 1.38 -4.69
N VAL A 70 28.16 2.50 -5.42
CA VAL A 70 28.81 2.58 -6.74
C VAL A 70 30.32 2.42 -6.62
N ALA A 71 30.96 3.09 -5.65
CA ALA A 71 32.40 2.99 -5.43
C ALA A 71 32.83 1.57 -5.07
N LEU A 72 32.04 0.86 -4.26
CA LEU A 72 32.25 -0.55 -3.94
C LEU A 72 32.19 -1.43 -5.21
N ALA A 73 31.17 -1.23 -6.05
CA ALA A 73 31.03 -1.99 -7.29
C ALA A 73 32.18 -1.69 -8.27
N GLU A 74 32.56 -0.42 -8.44
CA GLU A 74 33.71 0.00 -9.25
C GLU A 74 35.01 -0.64 -8.78
N LYS A 75 35.21 -0.77 -7.46
CA LYS A 75 36.42 -1.36 -6.89
C LYS A 75 36.46 -2.87 -7.05
N CYS A 76 35.34 -3.56 -6.81
CA CYS A 76 35.31 -5.02 -6.64
C CYS A 76 34.81 -5.80 -7.85
N CYS A 77 34.25 -5.16 -8.87
CA CYS A 77 33.67 -5.84 -10.04
C CYS A 77 34.54 -5.79 -11.30
N VAL A 78 35.80 -5.36 -11.16
CA VAL A 78 36.81 -5.39 -12.22
C VAL A 78 37.42 -6.78 -12.38
N GLU A 79 37.85 -7.11 -13.59
CA GLU A 79 38.54 -8.37 -13.86
C GLU A 79 39.84 -8.45 -13.05
N GLY A 80 40.06 -9.58 -12.36
CA GLY A 80 41.22 -9.78 -11.49
C GLY A 80 41.15 -9.11 -10.12
N ALA A 81 39.99 -8.57 -9.71
CA ALA A 81 39.76 -8.12 -8.34
C ALA A 81 39.95 -9.26 -7.33
N ASP A 82 40.37 -8.91 -6.11
CA ASP A 82 40.48 -9.86 -4.99
C ASP A 82 39.11 -10.56 -4.78
N PRO A 83 39.06 -11.90 -4.74
CA PRO A 83 37.82 -12.65 -4.50
C PRO A 83 37.04 -12.22 -3.25
N GLU A 84 37.74 -11.73 -2.21
CA GLU A 84 37.17 -11.27 -0.94
C GLU A 84 36.92 -9.75 -0.90
N CYS A 85 37.18 -9.02 -1.99
CA CYS A 85 36.96 -7.57 -2.08
C CYS A 85 35.52 -7.20 -1.69
N TYR A 86 34.53 -7.80 -2.37
CA TYR A 86 33.13 -7.47 -2.13
C TYR A 86 32.68 -7.82 -0.70
N THR A 87 33.11 -8.96 -0.17
CA THR A 87 32.82 -9.37 1.20
C THR A 87 33.36 -8.33 2.19
N THR A 88 34.63 -7.97 2.06
CA THR A 88 35.33 -7.03 2.94
C THR A 88 34.72 -5.64 2.87
N GLU A 89 34.55 -5.09 1.67
CA GLU A 89 34.01 -3.74 1.47
C GLU A 89 32.55 -3.64 1.90
N SER A 90 31.73 -4.67 1.64
CA SER A 90 30.32 -4.65 2.05
C SER A 90 30.13 -4.74 3.57
N LEU A 91 31.03 -5.46 4.27
CA LEU A 91 31.07 -5.47 5.74
C LEU A 91 31.53 -4.10 6.28
N ALA A 92 32.56 -3.51 5.69
CA ALA A 92 33.02 -2.17 6.05
C ALA A 92 31.92 -1.11 5.86
N LEU A 93 31.18 -1.17 4.75
CA LEU A 93 30.04 -0.29 4.50
C LEU A 93 28.94 -0.46 5.56
N SER A 94 28.64 -1.70 5.96
CA SER A 94 27.66 -1.96 7.03
C SER A 94 28.11 -1.45 8.40
N ALA A 95 29.42 -1.51 8.68
CA ALA A 95 30.00 -0.94 9.89
C ALA A 95 29.95 0.59 9.86
N LYS A 96 30.21 1.19 8.70
CA LYS A 96 30.10 2.65 8.48
C LYS A 96 28.67 3.16 8.71
N SER A 97 27.64 2.38 8.35
CA SER A 97 26.24 2.70 8.67
C SER A 97 25.95 2.83 10.17
N CYS A 98 26.79 2.25 11.02
CA CYS A 98 26.66 2.31 12.48
C CYS A 98 27.40 3.47 13.13
N ASP A 99 28.25 4.19 12.40
CA ASP A 99 28.86 5.42 12.89
C ASP A 99 27.77 6.50 13.10
N PRO A 100 27.64 7.05 14.32
CA PRO A 100 26.70 8.13 14.59
C PRO A 100 26.88 9.36 13.69
N ASN A 101 28.11 9.63 13.25
CA ASN A 101 28.50 10.82 12.49
C ASN A 101 28.42 10.64 10.96
N ASN A 102 28.19 9.41 10.49
CA ASN A 102 28.12 9.13 9.07
C ASN A 102 26.78 9.61 8.48
N PRO A 103 26.75 10.28 7.31
CA PRO A 103 25.53 10.85 6.71
C PRO A 103 24.57 9.81 6.09
N PHE A 104 24.72 8.52 6.38
CA PHE A 104 23.83 7.52 5.79
C PHE A 104 22.42 7.54 6.38
N PRO A 105 21.42 7.18 5.57
CA PRO A 105 20.05 7.06 6.03
C PRO A 105 19.92 5.94 7.06
N LYS A 106 19.00 6.09 8.02
CA LYS A 106 18.80 5.14 9.14
C LYS A 106 17.36 4.68 9.24
N HIS A 107 17.18 3.42 9.63
CA HIS A 107 15.88 2.87 9.99
C HIS A 107 15.64 2.93 11.51
N PRO A 108 14.37 2.96 11.94
CA PRO A 108 14.03 2.53 13.30
C PRO A 108 14.62 1.13 13.56
N GLY A 109 15.38 0.98 14.64
CA GLY A 109 16.06 -0.28 14.98
C GLY A 109 17.52 -0.38 14.55
N THR A 110 18.08 0.57 13.78
CA THR A 110 19.50 0.57 13.38
C THR A 110 20.43 0.45 14.59
N ALA A 111 20.17 1.17 15.69
CA ALA A 111 21.00 1.11 16.90
C ALA A 111 21.04 -0.28 17.55
N ALA A 112 19.98 -1.08 17.44
CA ALA A 112 19.97 -2.46 17.92
C ALA A 112 20.85 -3.35 17.03
N CYS A 113 20.69 -3.25 15.70
CA CYS A 113 21.51 -4.00 14.75
C CYS A 113 23.00 -3.66 14.84
N CYS A 114 23.34 -2.42 15.21
CA CYS A 114 24.73 -1.99 15.35
C CYS A 114 25.46 -2.56 16.57
N ARG A 115 24.75 -3.27 17.45
CA ARG A 115 25.36 -4.06 18.53
C ARG A 115 25.93 -5.40 18.04
N GLU A 116 25.39 -5.91 16.94
CA GLU A 116 25.89 -7.11 16.28
C GLU A 116 27.17 -6.81 15.48
N GLU A 117 27.90 -7.84 15.06
CA GLU A 117 29.13 -7.72 14.27
C GLU A 117 29.06 -8.51 12.95
N GLY A 118 29.98 -8.21 12.04
CA GLY A 118 30.16 -8.95 10.79
C GLY A 118 28.87 -9.19 9.99
N LEU A 119 28.61 -10.47 9.67
CA LEU A 119 27.45 -10.87 8.87
C LEU A 119 26.12 -10.65 9.60
N GLU A 120 26.08 -10.83 10.92
CA GLU A 120 24.85 -10.64 11.72
C GLU A 120 24.38 -9.19 11.66
N ARG A 121 25.31 -8.24 11.82
CA ARG A 121 25.04 -6.81 11.61
C ARG A 121 24.46 -6.53 10.21
N LYS A 122 25.12 -7.07 9.17
CA LYS A 122 24.70 -6.88 7.78
C LYS A 122 23.30 -7.41 7.52
N LEU A 123 22.99 -8.61 8.02
CA LEU A 123 21.66 -9.23 7.87
C LEU A 123 20.59 -8.47 8.67
N CYS A 124 20.90 -8.05 9.89
CA CYS A 124 20.00 -7.24 10.71
C CYS A 124 19.65 -5.91 10.01
N LEU A 125 20.65 -5.16 9.54
CA LEU A 125 20.44 -3.90 8.81
C LEU A 125 19.70 -4.08 7.47
N ALA A 126 19.84 -5.24 6.83
CA ALA A 126 19.10 -5.58 5.61
C ALA A 126 17.62 -5.91 5.89
N ALA A 127 17.32 -6.44 7.09
CA ALA A 127 15.98 -6.80 7.52
C ALA A 127 15.11 -5.60 7.91
N LEU A 128 15.72 -4.49 8.33
CA LEU A 128 15.00 -3.27 8.69
C LEU A 128 14.25 -2.67 7.50
N LYS A 129 13.05 -2.16 7.76
CA LYS A 129 12.16 -1.53 6.79
C LYS A 129 11.51 -0.30 7.41
N HIS A 130 11.21 0.72 6.61
CA HIS A 130 10.26 1.75 7.02
C HIS A 130 8.83 1.26 6.84
N PRO A 131 7.87 1.79 7.62
CA PRO A 131 6.47 1.62 7.30
C PRO A 131 6.17 2.23 5.92
N PRO A 132 5.18 1.71 5.19
CA PRO A 132 4.76 2.28 3.92
C PRO A 132 4.37 3.74 4.04
N LYS A 133 4.79 4.56 3.08
CA LYS A 133 4.41 5.96 2.99
C LYS A 133 3.03 6.06 2.38
N GLU A 134 2.00 6.23 3.22
CA GLU A 134 0.59 6.28 2.79
C GLU A 134 0.17 7.66 2.23
N PHE A 135 1.00 8.69 2.41
CA PHE A 135 0.76 10.04 1.92
C PHE A 135 1.91 10.50 1.03
N HIS A 136 1.62 10.68 -0.25
CA HIS A 136 2.57 11.23 -1.22
C HIS A 136 2.84 12.71 -0.93
N THR A 137 4.09 13.12 -1.13
CA THR A 137 4.55 14.50 -0.96
C THR A 137 5.12 15.08 -2.25
N TYR A 138 5.43 14.24 -3.24
CA TYR A 138 5.88 14.63 -4.56
C TYR A 138 4.76 15.39 -5.27
N VAL A 139 5.09 16.60 -5.68
CA VAL A 139 4.25 17.42 -6.54
C VAL A 139 5.10 17.76 -7.75
N GLU A 140 4.65 17.34 -8.92
CA GLU A 140 5.37 17.65 -10.15
C GLU A 140 5.43 19.18 -10.34
N PRO A 141 6.63 19.77 -10.50
CA PRO A 141 6.77 21.20 -10.79
C PRO A 141 6.13 21.58 -12.12
N SER A 142 5.97 22.88 -12.36
CA SER A 142 5.58 23.36 -13.68
C SER A 142 6.62 22.98 -14.73
N ASN A 143 6.20 22.84 -16.00
CA ASN A 143 7.13 22.53 -17.09
C ASN A 143 8.29 23.55 -17.20
N GLU A 144 8.06 24.81 -16.80
CA GLU A 144 9.08 25.86 -16.80
C GLU A 144 10.13 25.65 -15.69
N GLU A 145 9.67 25.45 -14.45
CA GLU A 145 10.55 25.16 -13.31
C GLU A 145 11.38 23.91 -13.55
N LEU A 146 10.71 22.86 -14.05
CA LEU A 146 11.33 21.59 -14.39
C LEU A 146 12.44 21.79 -15.43
N CYS A 147 12.15 22.45 -16.56
CA CYS A 147 13.16 22.68 -17.58
C CYS A 147 14.27 23.65 -17.13
N GLY A 148 13.96 24.59 -16.23
CA GLY A 148 14.96 25.44 -15.59
C GLY A 148 15.95 24.63 -14.76
N ALA A 149 15.45 23.73 -13.91
CA ALA A 149 16.28 22.84 -13.10
C ALA A 149 17.09 21.87 -13.97
N PHE A 150 16.46 21.23 -14.96
CA PHE A 150 17.12 20.31 -15.88
C PHE A 150 18.26 20.97 -16.67
N ARG A 151 18.09 22.21 -17.15
CA ARG A 151 19.17 22.93 -17.88
C ARG A 151 20.32 23.36 -16.98
N LYS A 152 20.06 23.60 -15.69
CA LYS A 152 21.08 24.02 -14.73
C LYS A 152 22.03 22.86 -14.39
N ASP A 153 21.46 21.70 -14.09
CA ASP A 153 22.22 20.48 -13.79
C ASP A 153 21.36 19.26 -14.13
N PRO A 154 21.52 18.66 -15.32
CA PRO A 154 20.75 17.49 -15.73
C PRO A 154 20.90 16.29 -14.79
N GLN A 155 22.10 16.11 -14.20
CA GLN A 155 22.38 14.97 -13.33
C GLN A 155 21.78 15.17 -11.95
N ASP A 156 21.95 16.35 -11.33
CA ASP A 156 21.32 16.64 -10.04
C ASP A 156 19.79 16.64 -10.16
N PHE A 157 19.24 17.15 -11.27
CA PHE A 157 17.81 17.04 -11.56
C PHE A 157 17.35 15.58 -11.60
N ALA A 158 18.06 14.72 -12.34
CA ALA A 158 17.72 13.31 -12.45
C ALA A 158 17.80 12.60 -11.09
N ASP A 159 18.90 12.79 -10.35
CA ASP A 159 19.10 12.20 -9.03
C ASP A 159 17.98 12.59 -8.05
N ARG A 160 17.61 13.88 -8.01
CA ARG A 160 16.54 14.39 -7.15
C ARG A 160 15.18 13.83 -7.53
N PHE A 161 14.85 13.82 -8.82
CA PHE A 161 13.62 13.22 -9.31
C PHE A 161 13.54 11.74 -8.95
N LEU A 162 14.60 10.97 -9.20
CA LEU A 162 14.67 9.55 -8.87
C LEU A 162 14.45 9.33 -7.37
N TYR A 163 15.04 10.17 -6.53
CA TYR A 163 14.86 10.13 -5.08
C TYR A 163 13.42 10.42 -4.66
N GLU A 164 12.86 11.57 -5.04
CA GLU A 164 11.52 12.00 -4.61
C GLU A 164 10.44 11.04 -5.12
N PHE A 165 10.51 10.67 -6.40
CA PHE A 165 9.53 9.78 -7.01
C PHE A 165 9.59 8.37 -6.40
N SER A 166 10.78 7.84 -6.14
CA SER A 166 10.95 6.49 -5.60
C SER A 166 10.57 6.36 -4.13
N ILE A 167 10.69 7.44 -3.34
CA ILE A 167 10.19 7.46 -1.95
C ILE A 167 8.67 7.28 -1.94
N ASP A 168 7.96 8.06 -2.75
CA ASP A 168 6.49 8.03 -2.82
C ASP A 168 5.96 6.76 -3.49
N HIS A 169 6.78 6.15 -4.37
CA HIS A 169 6.48 4.92 -5.09
C HIS A 169 7.27 3.71 -4.57
N SER A 170 7.59 3.70 -3.28
CA SER A 170 8.45 2.69 -2.64
C SER A 170 7.97 1.23 -2.84
N HIS A 171 6.68 1.02 -2.98
CA HIS A 171 6.05 -0.30 -3.12
C HIS A 171 5.69 -0.66 -4.56
N THR A 172 5.94 0.22 -5.53
CA THR A 172 5.87 -0.16 -6.94
C THR A 172 6.89 -1.27 -7.21
N PRO A 173 6.51 -2.35 -7.93
CA PRO A 173 7.47 -3.35 -8.39
C PRO A 173 8.66 -2.71 -9.11
N LEU A 174 9.87 -3.16 -8.79
CA LEU A 174 11.10 -2.48 -9.21
C LEU A 174 11.17 -2.24 -10.73
N PRO A 175 10.86 -3.21 -11.61
CA PRO A 175 10.94 -3.00 -13.05
C PRO A 175 9.98 -1.90 -13.52
N LEU A 176 8.77 -1.87 -12.98
CA LEU A 176 7.75 -0.87 -13.33
C LEU A 176 8.16 0.54 -12.87
N LEU A 177 8.77 0.64 -11.69
CA LEU A 177 9.31 1.92 -11.20
C LEU A 177 10.46 2.43 -12.09
N ILE A 178 11.41 1.56 -12.43
CA ILE A 178 12.52 1.89 -13.35
C ILE A 178 11.98 2.34 -14.70
N ALA A 179 11.00 1.62 -15.27
CA ALA A 179 10.39 1.97 -16.55
C ALA A 179 9.72 3.34 -16.49
N SER A 180 9.03 3.64 -15.39
CA SER A 180 8.34 4.92 -15.17
C SER A 180 9.30 6.08 -15.03
N THR A 181 10.33 5.95 -14.19
CA THR A 181 11.30 7.02 -13.99
C THR A 181 12.16 7.26 -15.23
N THR A 182 12.58 6.20 -15.91
CA THR A 182 13.35 6.29 -17.16
C THR A 182 12.53 6.97 -18.25
N THR A 183 11.25 6.60 -18.39
CA THR A 183 10.34 7.22 -19.35
C THR A 183 10.16 8.70 -19.02
N TYR A 184 9.94 9.04 -17.75
CA TYR A 184 9.78 10.43 -17.32
C TYR A 184 11.01 11.28 -17.64
N LEU A 185 12.22 10.82 -17.26
CA LEU A 185 13.46 11.53 -17.56
C LEU A 185 13.70 11.69 -19.06
N SER A 186 13.30 10.70 -19.87
CA SER A 186 13.33 10.81 -21.34
C SER A 186 12.40 11.93 -21.84
N ILE A 187 11.17 12.01 -21.32
CA ILE A 187 10.21 13.07 -21.68
C ILE A 187 10.79 14.44 -21.35
N VAL A 188 11.38 14.60 -20.16
CA VAL A 188 12.02 15.84 -19.73
C VAL A 188 13.15 16.22 -20.68
N GLY A 189 14.06 15.29 -20.95
CA GLY A 189 15.19 15.52 -21.85
C GLY A 189 14.74 15.95 -23.25
N THR A 190 13.74 15.27 -23.82
CA THR A 190 13.20 15.59 -25.15
C THR A 190 12.44 16.92 -25.17
N CYS A 191 11.53 17.14 -24.23
CA CYS A 191 10.63 18.28 -24.27
C CYS A 191 11.27 19.59 -23.81
N CYS A 192 12.23 19.56 -22.88
CA CYS A 192 12.94 20.77 -22.45
C CYS A 192 13.89 21.32 -23.52
N THR A 193 14.27 20.51 -24.51
CA THR A 193 15.04 20.93 -25.69
C THR A 193 14.17 21.16 -26.93
N HIS A 194 12.86 20.95 -26.85
CA HIS A 194 11.95 21.13 -27.98
C HIS A 194 11.63 22.63 -28.19
N ALA A 195 11.42 23.04 -29.44
CA ALA A 195 11.04 24.42 -29.76
C ALA A 195 9.66 24.83 -29.21
N GLN A 196 8.83 23.84 -28.89
CA GLN A 196 7.49 24.00 -28.30
C GLN A 196 7.34 23.06 -27.09
N PRO A 197 7.94 23.38 -25.92
CA PRO A 197 7.97 22.47 -24.78
C PRO A 197 6.58 22.06 -24.28
N THR A 198 5.64 23.00 -24.20
CA THR A 198 4.27 22.74 -23.71
C THR A 198 3.53 21.70 -24.55
N VAL A 199 3.60 21.81 -25.88
CA VAL A 199 2.95 20.86 -26.80
C VAL A 199 3.62 19.49 -26.70
N CYS A 200 4.96 19.46 -26.59
CA CYS A 200 5.71 18.22 -26.40
C CYS A 200 5.29 17.51 -25.11
N PHE A 201 5.32 18.19 -23.97
CA PHE A 201 4.94 17.60 -22.68
C PHE A 201 3.51 17.07 -22.69
N LEU A 202 2.57 17.82 -23.26
CA LEU A 202 1.18 17.37 -23.36
C LEU A 202 1.07 16.06 -24.14
N LYS A 203 1.72 15.99 -25.31
CA LYS A 203 1.72 14.79 -26.16
C LYS A 203 2.34 13.60 -25.42
N GLU A 204 3.56 13.75 -24.92
CA GLU A 204 4.30 12.67 -24.27
C GLU A 204 3.58 12.15 -23.00
N LYS A 205 3.04 13.06 -22.17
CA LYS A 205 2.28 12.66 -20.98
C LYS A 205 1.00 11.90 -21.33
N LEU A 206 0.30 12.28 -22.40
CA LEU A 206 -0.89 11.56 -22.86
C LEU A 206 -0.54 10.16 -23.38
N GLU A 207 0.52 10.03 -24.18
CA GLU A 207 0.98 8.74 -24.72
C GLU A 207 1.47 7.78 -23.62
N ARG A 208 2.00 8.30 -22.51
CA ARG A 208 2.54 7.50 -21.38
C ARG A 208 1.63 7.46 -20.16
N LYS A 209 0.40 7.97 -20.25
CA LYS A 209 -0.58 8.01 -19.15
C LYS A 209 -0.84 6.62 -18.54
N SER A 210 -0.88 5.57 -19.35
CA SER A 210 -1.12 4.20 -18.88
C SER A 210 0.00 3.69 -17.96
N LEU A 211 1.26 4.01 -18.26
CA LEU A 211 2.40 3.62 -17.44
C LEU A 211 2.34 4.28 -16.07
N MET A 212 2.10 5.60 -16.02
CA MET A 212 1.97 6.33 -14.76
C MET A 212 0.80 5.80 -13.91
N MET A 213 -0.35 5.57 -14.56
CA MET A 213 -1.53 5.01 -13.89
C MET A 213 -1.26 3.60 -13.33
N LEU A 214 -0.54 2.76 -14.07
CA LEU A 214 -0.16 1.43 -13.59
C LEU A 214 0.78 1.53 -12.39
N THR A 215 1.74 2.47 -12.42
CA THR A 215 2.68 2.73 -11.32
C THR A 215 1.98 3.18 -10.05
N ASP A 216 1.09 4.18 -10.13
CA ASP A 216 0.32 4.68 -8.99
C ASP A 216 -0.56 3.58 -8.38
N LEU A 217 -1.24 2.82 -9.24
CA LEU A 217 -2.14 1.76 -8.82
C LEU A 217 -1.38 0.61 -8.16
N SER A 218 -0.26 0.19 -8.76
CA SER A 218 0.59 -0.86 -8.21
C SER A 218 1.16 -0.46 -6.87
N ASN A 219 1.65 0.79 -6.75
CA ASN A 219 2.17 1.31 -5.50
C ASN A 219 1.12 1.24 -4.40
N LYS A 220 -0.10 1.71 -4.66
CA LYS A 220 -1.19 1.68 -3.67
C LYS A 220 -1.55 0.25 -3.27
N ALA A 221 -1.71 -0.64 -4.23
CA ALA A 221 -2.09 -2.03 -3.97
C ALA A 221 -0.99 -2.80 -3.22
N CYS A 222 0.27 -2.65 -3.63
CA CYS A 222 1.42 -3.30 -2.99
C CYS A 222 1.78 -2.68 -1.63
N SER A 223 1.57 -1.37 -1.45
CA SER A 223 1.67 -0.73 -0.13
C SER A 223 0.66 -1.37 0.83
N ARG A 224 -0.60 -1.50 0.42
CA ARG A 224 -1.64 -2.16 1.21
C ARG A 224 -1.30 -3.62 1.49
N TYR A 225 -0.81 -4.35 0.49
CA TYR A 225 -0.36 -5.75 0.65
C TYR A 225 0.79 -5.87 1.64
N SER A 226 1.75 -4.94 1.64
CA SER A 226 2.88 -4.97 2.58
C SER A 226 2.45 -4.80 4.05
N VAL A 227 1.36 -4.07 4.29
CA VAL A 227 0.78 -3.88 5.63
C VAL A 227 -0.02 -5.10 6.07
N PHE A 228 -0.88 -5.59 5.18
CA PHE A 228 -1.86 -6.64 5.52
C PHE A 228 -1.31 -8.06 5.37
N GLY A 229 -0.34 -8.28 4.49
CA GLY A 229 -0.02 -9.61 4.00
C GLY A 229 -1.18 -10.24 3.23
N LYS A 230 -1.01 -11.50 2.83
CA LYS A 230 -1.93 -12.18 1.90
C LYS A 230 -3.35 -12.32 2.45
N GLU A 231 -3.52 -12.91 3.64
CA GLU A 231 -4.85 -13.21 4.19
C GLU A 231 -5.66 -11.96 4.51
N LYS A 232 -5.06 -10.94 5.14
CA LYS A 232 -5.78 -9.68 5.38
C LYS A 232 -5.98 -8.87 4.10
N THR A 233 -5.15 -9.02 3.07
CA THR A 233 -5.42 -8.44 1.75
C THR A 233 -6.65 -9.07 1.10
N LYS A 234 -6.80 -10.40 1.18
CA LYS A 234 -8.03 -11.09 0.74
C LYS A 234 -9.25 -10.52 1.48
N LEU A 235 -9.23 -10.46 2.81
CA LEU A 235 -10.32 -9.86 3.58
C LEU A 235 -10.61 -8.40 3.16
N SER A 236 -9.56 -7.64 2.93
CA SER A 236 -9.63 -6.24 2.57
C SER A 236 -10.32 -6.00 1.23
N TYR A 237 -9.94 -6.76 0.20
CA TYR A 237 -10.62 -6.74 -1.10
C TYR A 237 -12.06 -7.28 -0.99
N PHE A 238 -12.30 -8.28 -0.15
CA PHE A 238 -13.65 -8.80 0.10
C PHE A 238 -14.59 -7.72 0.68
N ILE A 239 -14.14 -7.01 1.71
CA ILE A 239 -14.87 -5.87 2.29
C ILE A 239 -15.10 -4.79 1.23
N THR A 240 -14.04 -4.40 0.51
CA THR A 240 -14.09 -3.34 -0.51
C THR A 240 -15.08 -3.68 -1.63
N TYR A 241 -15.06 -4.91 -2.15
CA TYR A 241 -16.01 -5.34 -3.18
C TYR A 241 -17.43 -5.49 -2.65
N THR A 242 -17.62 -5.92 -1.40
CA THR A 242 -18.94 -5.99 -0.76
C THR A 242 -19.55 -4.59 -0.59
N GLN A 243 -18.80 -3.63 -0.06
CA GLN A 243 -19.30 -2.26 0.10
C GLN A 243 -19.50 -1.54 -1.25
N LYS A 244 -18.75 -1.95 -2.28
CA LYS A 244 -18.88 -1.40 -3.64
C LYS A 244 -20.08 -2.00 -4.35
N SER A 245 -20.29 -3.32 -4.28
CA SER A 245 -21.38 -4.04 -4.92
C SER A 245 -22.12 -4.89 -3.88
N PRO A 246 -22.95 -4.25 -3.03
CA PRO A 246 -23.58 -4.92 -1.90
C PRO A 246 -24.52 -6.03 -2.32
N ASN A 247 -25.11 -5.97 -3.51
CA ASN A 247 -26.03 -6.98 -4.00
C ASN A 247 -25.33 -8.19 -4.65
N ALA A 248 -23.99 -8.17 -4.76
CA ALA A 248 -23.26 -9.29 -5.34
C ALA A 248 -23.13 -10.48 -4.38
N SER A 249 -23.10 -11.69 -4.96
CA SER A 249 -22.97 -12.94 -4.21
C SER A 249 -21.66 -13.00 -3.41
N VAL A 250 -21.72 -13.66 -2.25
CA VAL A 250 -20.54 -13.88 -1.39
C VAL A 250 -19.47 -14.64 -2.16
N GLU A 251 -19.86 -15.67 -2.91
CA GLU A 251 -18.97 -16.54 -3.66
C GLU A 251 -18.22 -15.77 -4.76
N ASP A 252 -18.89 -14.86 -5.46
CA ASP A 252 -18.25 -14.05 -6.49
C ASP A 252 -17.26 -13.04 -5.89
N ILE A 253 -17.66 -12.34 -4.82
CA ILE A 253 -16.79 -11.39 -4.12
C ILE A 253 -15.57 -12.11 -3.52
N LEU A 254 -15.78 -13.26 -2.87
CA LEU A 254 -14.69 -14.04 -2.27
C LEU A 254 -13.70 -14.52 -3.34
N SER A 255 -14.19 -15.02 -4.47
CA SER A 255 -13.35 -15.45 -5.59
C SER A 255 -12.53 -14.32 -6.22
N LEU A 256 -13.06 -13.09 -6.23
CA LEU A 256 -12.32 -11.90 -6.68
C LEU A 256 -11.31 -11.43 -5.64
N ALA A 257 -11.66 -11.50 -4.36
CA ALA A 257 -10.77 -11.14 -3.27
C ALA A 257 -9.55 -12.07 -3.17
N GLU A 258 -9.77 -13.38 -3.35
CA GLU A 258 -8.69 -14.38 -3.45
C GLU A 258 -7.77 -14.07 -4.63
N ASP A 259 -8.35 -13.82 -5.80
CA ASP A 259 -7.64 -13.46 -7.03
C ASP A 259 -6.72 -12.24 -6.81
N ALA A 260 -7.27 -11.16 -6.24
CA ALA A 260 -6.51 -9.95 -5.95
C ALA A 260 -5.35 -10.23 -4.98
N SER A 261 -5.57 -11.03 -3.94
CA SER A 261 -4.52 -11.38 -2.98
C SER A 261 -3.40 -12.21 -3.61
N GLU A 262 -3.73 -13.12 -4.53
CA GLU A 262 -2.74 -13.94 -5.26
C GLU A 262 -1.96 -13.09 -6.27
N VAL A 263 -2.64 -12.20 -7.01
CA VAL A 263 -1.99 -11.27 -7.94
C VAL A 263 -0.96 -10.41 -7.21
N LEU A 264 -1.31 -9.86 -6.05
CA LEU A 264 -0.39 -9.02 -5.28
C LEU A 264 0.75 -9.84 -4.67
N ALA A 265 0.47 -11.04 -4.16
CA ALA A 265 1.51 -11.97 -3.69
C ALA A 265 2.51 -12.35 -4.78
N LYS A 266 2.03 -12.49 -6.03
CA LYS A 266 2.85 -12.81 -7.19
C LYS A 266 3.66 -11.60 -7.69
N CYS A 267 3.05 -10.43 -7.83
CA CYS A 267 3.65 -9.32 -8.57
C CYS A 267 4.37 -8.27 -7.73
N CYS A 268 4.04 -8.07 -6.45
CA CYS A 268 4.58 -6.95 -5.69
C CYS A 268 6.10 -6.99 -5.51
N ASP A 269 6.66 -8.20 -5.37
CA ASP A 269 8.11 -8.43 -5.26
C ASP A 269 8.70 -9.05 -6.54
N SER A 270 7.93 -9.14 -7.63
CA SER A 270 8.39 -9.74 -8.89
C SER A 270 9.35 -8.83 -9.65
N LEU A 271 10.28 -9.46 -10.37
CA LEU A 271 11.18 -8.82 -11.34
C LEU A 271 10.71 -9.00 -12.79
N GLU A 272 9.57 -9.66 -13.02
CA GLU A 272 8.95 -9.73 -14.34
C GLU A 272 8.36 -8.37 -14.73
N GLU A 273 8.82 -7.80 -15.85
CA GLU A 273 8.48 -6.44 -16.29
C GLU A 273 6.97 -6.24 -16.53
N ASP A 274 6.27 -7.27 -17.01
CA ASP A 274 4.85 -7.20 -17.40
C ASP A 274 3.89 -7.85 -16.39
N CYS A 275 4.38 -8.31 -15.22
CA CYS A 275 3.57 -9.04 -14.23
C CYS A 275 2.29 -8.30 -13.87
N VAL A 276 2.41 -7.06 -13.41
CA VAL A 276 1.27 -6.25 -12.98
C VAL A 276 0.31 -6.02 -14.15
N GLN A 277 0.83 -5.63 -15.32
CA GLN A 277 -0.02 -5.31 -16.47
C GLN A 277 -0.87 -6.51 -16.91
N LYS A 278 -0.23 -7.69 -16.96
CA LYS A 278 -0.90 -8.95 -17.30
C LYS A 278 -1.94 -9.33 -16.25
N GLU A 279 -1.55 -9.32 -14.96
CA GLU A 279 -2.45 -9.76 -13.90
C GLU A 279 -3.60 -8.79 -13.63
N VAL A 280 -3.39 -7.47 -13.75
CA VAL A 280 -4.49 -6.48 -13.72
C VAL A 280 -5.46 -6.74 -14.86
N SER A 281 -4.97 -7.07 -16.06
CA SER A 281 -5.85 -7.39 -17.20
C SER A 281 -6.71 -8.64 -16.93
N ASN A 282 -6.11 -9.70 -16.39
CA ASN A 282 -6.80 -10.93 -16.01
C ASN A 282 -7.84 -10.67 -14.91
N HIS A 283 -7.43 -9.99 -13.84
CA HIS A 283 -8.28 -9.65 -12.71
C HIS A 283 -9.48 -8.78 -13.12
N THR A 284 -9.25 -7.84 -14.03
CA THR A 284 -10.32 -6.99 -14.59
C THR A 284 -11.32 -7.80 -15.39
N ALA A 285 -10.85 -8.71 -16.25
CA ALA A 285 -11.73 -9.58 -17.02
C ALA A 285 -12.58 -10.48 -16.09
N LYS A 286 -11.97 -11.04 -15.04
CA LYS A 286 -12.66 -11.83 -14.02
C LYS A 286 -13.72 -11.01 -13.28
N THR A 287 -13.38 -9.77 -12.90
CA THR A 287 -14.30 -8.83 -12.23
C THR A 287 -15.50 -8.52 -13.12
N CYS A 288 -15.26 -8.21 -14.40
CA CYS A 288 -16.33 -7.93 -15.36
C CYS A 288 -17.23 -9.14 -15.58
N ASN A 289 -16.66 -10.35 -15.70
CA ASN A 289 -17.44 -11.57 -15.86
C ASN A 289 -18.38 -11.81 -14.66
N LYS A 290 -17.85 -11.71 -13.45
CA LYS A 290 -18.61 -11.98 -12.23
C LYS A 290 -19.64 -10.90 -11.91
N LEU A 291 -19.27 -9.62 -12.02
CA LEU A 291 -20.06 -8.53 -11.42
C LEU A 291 -20.89 -7.70 -12.41
N SER A 292 -20.67 -7.78 -13.72
CA SER A 292 -21.41 -6.92 -14.67
C SER A 292 -22.93 -7.16 -14.68
N THR A 293 -23.37 -8.39 -14.44
CA THR A 293 -24.81 -8.70 -14.34
C THR A 293 -25.40 -8.34 -12.98
N GLN A 294 -24.56 -8.16 -11.96
CA GLN A 294 -24.95 -7.91 -10.58
C GLN A 294 -24.91 -6.42 -10.22
N ASP A 295 -24.07 -5.62 -10.89
CA ASP A 295 -23.93 -4.17 -10.68
C ASP A 295 -23.82 -3.41 -12.01
N LYS A 296 -24.80 -2.55 -12.27
CA LYS A 296 -24.87 -1.73 -13.49
C LYS A 296 -23.71 -0.74 -13.62
N ARG A 297 -23.17 -0.23 -12.51
CA ARG A 297 -22.04 0.71 -12.53
C ARG A 297 -20.75 -0.01 -12.91
N ILE A 298 -20.56 -1.24 -12.44
CA ILE A 298 -19.45 -2.10 -12.87
C ILE A 298 -19.64 -2.47 -14.36
N ASN A 299 -20.84 -2.84 -14.78
CA ASN A 299 -21.13 -3.10 -16.19
C ASN A 299 -20.76 -1.92 -17.08
N ASN A 300 -21.10 -0.68 -16.69
CA ASN A 300 -20.75 0.51 -17.45
C ASN A 300 -19.22 0.66 -17.61
N CYS A 301 -18.44 0.38 -16.55
CA CYS A 301 -16.98 0.35 -16.64
C CYS A 301 -16.48 -0.77 -17.58
N CYS A 302 -17.15 -1.93 -17.58
CA CYS A 302 -16.74 -3.09 -18.38
C CYS A 302 -17.08 -2.96 -19.86
N GLN A 303 -18.15 -2.25 -20.21
CA GLN A 303 -18.59 -1.97 -21.57
C GLN A 303 -17.78 -0.88 -22.27
N ASP A 304 -16.98 -0.12 -21.54
CA ASP A 304 -16.06 0.87 -22.10
C ASP A 304 -15.10 0.19 -23.12
N ASN A 305 -14.82 0.85 -24.24
CA ASN A 305 -13.90 0.34 -25.28
C ASN A 305 -12.41 0.61 -24.97
N SER A 306 -12.11 1.16 -23.80
CA SER A 306 -10.76 1.38 -23.30
C SER A 306 -10.05 0.09 -22.87
N GLY A 307 -8.72 0.17 -22.71
CA GLY A 307 -7.91 -0.96 -22.27
C GLY A 307 -8.24 -1.43 -20.85
N SER A 308 -7.86 -2.66 -20.52
CA SER A 308 -8.18 -3.29 -19.23
C SER A 308 -7.78 -2.45 -18.00
N LEU A 309 -6.65 -1.73 -18.08
CA LEU A 309 -6.23 -0.83 -17.00
C LEU A 309 -7.23 0.31 -16.75
N GLN A 310 -7.73 0.96 -17.80
CA GLN A 310 -8.75 2.01 -17.67
C GLN A 310 -10.06 1.46 -17.10
N LYS A 311 -10.49 0.28 -17.55
CA LYS A 311 -11.66 -0.41 -16.99
C LYS A 311 -11.47 -0.69 -15.50
N TYR A 312 -10.31 -1.19 -15.10
CA TYR A 312 -10.01 -1.42 -13.70
C TYR A 312 -10.03 -0.13 -12.89
N VAL A 313 -9.42 0.94 -13.39
CA VAL A 313 -9.42 2.24 -12.70
C VAL A 313 -10.84 2.81 -12.58
N CYS A 314 -11.71 2.60 -13.56
CA CYS A 314 -13.13 2.92 -13.45
C CYS A 314 -13.77 2.14 -12.30
N ILE A 315 -13.61 0.81 -12.25
CA ILE A 315 -14.16 -0.06 -11.19
C ILE A 315 -13.60 0.32 -9.82
N TYR A 316 -12.29 0.50 -9.71
CA TYR A 316 -11.58 0.91 -8.50
C TYR A 316 -12.12 2.22 -7.95
N SER A 317 -12.44 3.18 -8.82
CA SER A 317 -12.94 4.51 -8.48
C SER A 317 -14.44 4.58 -8.20
N LEU A 318 -15.20 3.50 -8.44
CA LEU A 318 -16.63 3.48 -8.10
C LEU A 318 -16.85 3.75 -6.60
N PRO A 319 -17.81 4.62 -6.23
CA PRO A 319 -18.13 4.87 -4.83
C PRO A 319 -18.82 3.66 -4.18
N TRP A 320 -18.96 3.72 -2.86
CA TRP A 320 -19.86 2.87 -2.10
C TRP A 320 -21.27 2.85 -2.69
N ASP A 321 -21.97 1.72 -2.54
CA ASP A 321 -23.37 1.59 -2.97
C ASP A 321 -24.25 1.08 -1.84
N LYS A 322 -25.47 1.61 -1.73
CA LYS A 322 -26.35 1.21 -0.64
C LYS A 322 -26.99 -0.11 -0.98
N ASN A 323 -26.95 -1.04 -0.03
CA ASN A 323 -27.82 -2.21 -0.09
C ASN A 323 -29.29 -1.76 0.03
N THR A 324 -30.17 -2.33 -0.79
CA THR A 324 -31.62 -2.12 -0.73
C THR A 324 -32.36 -3.24 0.00
N ASP A 325 -31.67 -4.33 0.36
CA ASP A 325 -32.30 -5.53 0.92
C ASP A 325 -31.75 -5.87 2.33
N SER A 326 -32.66 -6.09 3.28
CA SER A 326 -32.33 -6.40 4.68
C SER A 326 -32.63 -7.87 4.99
N SER A 327 -31.80 -8.77 4.46
CA SER A 327 -31.90 -10.19 4.83
C SER A 327 -31.14 -10.46 6.13
N ASN A 328 -31.78 -11.18 7.05
CA ASN A 328 -31.16 -11.64 8.29
C ASN A 328 -30.17 -12.77 7.99
N VAL A 329 -28.95 -12.69 8.53
CA VAL A 329 -27.99 -13.81 8.50
C VAL A 329 -28.38 -14.84 9.56
N ALA A 330 -28.53 -16.09 9.14
CA ALA A 330 -28.71 -17.20 10.06
C ALA A 330 -27.49 -17.34 10.98
N ARG A 331 -27.71 -17.60 12.27
CA ARG A 331 -26.59 -17.82 13.20
C ARG A 331 -25.94 -19.18 12.92
N PRO A 332 -24.61 -19.24 12.71
CA PRO A 332 -23.92 -20.51 12.51
C PRO A 332 -23.92 -21.36 13.79
N THR A 333 -23.85 -22.68 13.63
CA THR A 333 -23.80 -23.60 14.78
C THR A 333 -22.39 -23.67 15.38
N PRO A 334 -22.25 -23.96 16.70
CA PRO A 334 -20.95 -24.17 17.35
C PRO A 334 -20.05 -25.18 16.63
N GLU A 335 -20.63 -26.28 16.13
CA GLU A 335 -19.89 -27.34 15.43
C GLU A 335 -19.28 -26.82 14.13
N CYS A 336 -20.04 -26.03 13.37
CA CYS A 336 -19.55 -25.38 12.16
C CYS A 336 -18.42 -24.39 12.47
N LEU A 337 -18.59 -23.55 13.50
CA LEU A 337 -17.56 -22.58 13.90
C LEU A 337 -16.25 -23.23 14.35
N CYS A 338 -16.27 -24.50 14.76
CA CYS A 338 -15.05 -25.22 15.13
C CYS A 338 -14.42 -26.02 13.98
N ASN A 339 -15.17 -26.33 12.92
CA ASN A 339 -14.60 -26.84 11.68
C ASN A 339 -13.92 -25.69 10.90
N VAL A 340 -12.70 -25.90 10.38
CA VAL A 340 -11.90 -24.83 9.74
C VAL A 340 -12.58 -24.27 8.49
N ASP A 341 -13.03 -25.14 7.57
CA ASP A 341 -13.64 -24.73 6.30
C ASP A 341 -15.00 -24.06 6.51
N CYS A 342 -15.82 -24.63 7.40
CA CYS A 342 -17.13 -24.10 7.74
C CYS A 342 -16.99 -22.74 8.44
N ARG A 343 -16.11 -22.62 9.44
CA ARG A 343 -15.80 -21.36 10.13
C ARG A 343 -15.38 -20.26 9.17
N GLN A 344 -14.48 -20.57 8.23
CA GLN A 344 -14.02 -19.57 7.27
C GLN A 344 -15.19 -19.03 6.44
N ARG A 345 -16.03 -19.92 5.91
CA ARG A 345 -17.24 -19.55 5.14
C ARG A 345 -18.20 -18.69 5.97
N GLU A 346 -18.52 -19.12 7.19
CA GLU A 346 -19.48 -18.42 8.05
C GLU A 346 -18.97 -17.05 8.50
N ILE A 347 -17.66 -16.91 8.77
CA ILE A 347 -17.07 -15.60 9.06
C ILE A 347 -17.15 -14.68 7.83
N TYR A 348 -16.90 -15.17 6.62
CA TYR A 348 -17.05 -14.34 5.41
C TYR A 348 -18.53 -13.95 5.15
N ASN A 349 -19.48 -14.86 5.37
CA ASN A 349 -20.92 -14.54 5.32
C ASN A 349 -21.29 -13.45 6.34
N TYR A 350 -20.74 -13.57 7.56
CA TYR A 350 -20.94 -12.60 8.61
C TYR A 350 -20.39 -11.23 8.24
N ILE A 351 -19.13 -11.16 7.78
CA ILE A 351 -18.52 -9.90 7.33
C ILE A 351 -19.23 -9.30 6.12
N HIS A 352 -19.70 -10.13 5.18
CA HIS A 352 -20.47 -9.66 4.03
C HIS A 352 -21.73 -8.91 4.48
N HIS A 353 -22.53 -9.51 5.35
CA HIS A 353 -23.73 -8.87 5.88
C HIS A 353 -23.45 -7.56 6.63
N PHE A 354 -22.41 -7.52 7.46
CA PHE A 354 -22.05 -6.30 8.18
C PHE A 354 -21.48 -5.22 7.25
N ALA A 355 -20.72 -5.61 6.23
CA ALA A 355 -20.22 -4.69 5.20
C ALA A 355 -21.35 -4.16 4.30
N GLN A 356 -22.38 -4.97 4.02
CA GLN A 356 -23.60 -4.51 3.33
C GLN A 356 -24.40 -3.53 4.20
N THR A 357 -24.63 -3.89 5.47
CA THR A 357 -25.43 -3.11 6.43
C THR A 357 -24.78 -1.78 6.77
N PHE A 358 -23.46 -1.81 6.98
CA PHE A 358 -22.63 -0.65 7.27
C PHE A 358 -21.74 -0.31 6.08
N THR A 359 -22.35 -0.09 4.90
CA THR A 359 -21.64 0.16 3.63
C THR A 359 -20.60 1.27 3.72
N TYR A 360 -20.90 2.33 4.46
CA TYR A 360 -20.03 3.50 4.59
C TYR A 360 -19.01 3.37 5.73
N ALA A 361 -19.08 2.31 6.54
CA ALA A 361 -18.16 2.17 7.65
C ALA A 361 -16.71 2.05 7.14
N PRO A 362 -15.74 2.70 7.82
CA PRO A 362 -14.33 2.50 7.56
C PRO A 362 -13.97 1.00 7.62
N GLU A 363 -13.21 0.53 6.63
CA GLU A 363 -12.77 -0.86 6.53
C GLU A 363 -12.13 -1.38 7.83
N ALA A 364 -11.33 -0.55 8.50
CA ALA A 364 -10.64 -0.93 9.73
C ALA A 364 -11.59 -1.46 10.83
N LEU A 365 -12.83 -1.00 10.88
CA LEU A 365 -13.84 -1.51 11.83
C LEU A 365 -14.35 -2.90 11.42
N LEU A 366 -14.52 -3.15 10.13
CA LEU A 366 -14.92 -4.47 9.61
C LEU A 366 -13.79 -5.50 9.72
N VAL A 367 -12.54 -5.07 9.55
CA VAL A 367 -11.35 -5.91 9.84
C VAL A 367 -11.29 -6.24 11.33
N ALA A 368 -11.56 -5.28 12.22
CA ALA A 368 -11.61 -5.55 13.66
C ALA A 368 -12.73 -6.54 14.01
N LEU A 369 -13.87 -6.51 13.31
CA LEU A 369 -14.97 -7.45 13.52
C LEU A 369 -14.59 -8.88 13.09
N TYR A 370 -13.84 -9.00 11.98
CA TYR A 370 -13.29 -10.26 11.53
C TYR A 370 -12.29 -10.85 12.54
N ASP A 371 -11.35 -10.03 13.01
CA ASP A 371 -10.35 -10.44 14.01
C ASP A 371 -11.01 -10.86 15.34
N ASP A 372 -12.05 -10.15 15.79
CA ASP A 372 -12.85 -10.51 16.97
C ASP A 372 -13.56 -11.85 16.78
N SER A 373 -14.17 -12.07 15.61
CA SER A 373 -14.86 -13.33 15.28
C SER A 373 -13.91 -14.54 15.32
N LEU A 374 -12.69 -14.38 14.77
CA LEU A 374 -11.65 -15.42 14.86
C LEU A 374 -11.19 -15.65 16.30
N THR A 375 -11.00 -14.58 17.07
CA THR A 375 -10.58 -14.67 18.48
C THR A 375 -11.60 -15.43 19.32
N VAL A 376 -12.89 -15.11 19.14
CA VAL A 376 -13.99 -15.80 19.81
C VAL A 376 -14.01 -17.28 19.45
N ALA A 377 -13.97 -17.62 18.14
CA ALA A 377 -13.96 -19.00 17.68
C ALA A 377 -12.78 -19.80 18.25
N ASN A 378 -11.56 -19.25 18.15
CA ASN A 378 -10.36 -19.90 18.67
C ASN A 378 -10.41 -20.10 20.20
N SER A 379 -11.02 -19.16 20.94
CA SER A 379 -11.14 -19.27 22.39
C SER A 379 -12.16 -20.32 22.86
N CYS A 380 -13.16 -20.65 22.05
CA CYS A 380 -14.22 -21.59 22.43
C CYS A 380 -14.00 -23.01 21.92
N CYS A 381 -13.37 -23.19 20.76
CA CYS A 381 -13.27 -24.51 20.13
C CYS A 381 -12.34 -25.50 20.85
N GLY A 382 -11.53 -25.05 21.81
CA GLY A 382 -10.71 -25.91 22.67
C GLY A 382 -11.32 -26.20 24.05
N THR A 383 -12.55 -25.75 24.31
CA THR A 383 -13.21 -25.93 25.61
C THR A 383 -13.95 -27.26 25.69
N GLU A 384 -14.24 -27.75 26.90
CA GLU A 384 -14.99 -29.00 27.12
C GLU A 384 -16.42 -28.95 26.54
N ASP A 385 -17.03 -27.76 26.54
CA ASP A 385 -18.33 -27.49 25.93
C ASP A 385 -18.26 -26.21 25.06
N PRO A 386 -17.90 -26.35 23.78
CA PRO A 386 -17.85 -25.22 22.85
C PRO A 386 -19.21 -24.52 22.70
N ALA A 387 -20.32 -25.25 22.76
CA ALA A 387 -21.66 -24.68 22.59
C ALA A 387 -22.01 -23.75 23.75
N ALA A 388 -21.77 -24.18 24.99
CA ALA A 388 -21.92 -23.32 26.17
C ALA A 388 -20.95 -22.13 26.13
N CYS A 389 -19.70 -22.34 25.68
CA CYS A 389 -18.75 -21.25 25.53
C CYS A 389 -19.26 -20.18 24.57
N PHE A 390 -19.69 -20.55 23.35
CA PHE A 390 -20.22 -19.61 22.37
C PHE A 390 -21.48 -18.90 22.86
N ALA A 391 -22.40 -19.63 23.51
CA ALA A 391 -23.60 -19.03 24.10
C ALA A 391 -23.28 -18.01 25.20
N GLY A 392 -22.19 -18.21 25.93
CA GLY A 392 -21.69 -17.29 26.96
C GLY A 392 -20.93 -16.07 26.43
N LYS A 393 -20.51 -16.07 25.15
CA LYS A 393 -19.81 -14.92 24.55
C LYS A 393 -20.79 -13.80 24.26
N LYS A 394 -20.50 -12.62 24.80
CA LYS A 394 -21.30 -11.42 24.53
C LYS A 394 -20.96 -10.88 23.14
N PRO A 395 -21.95 -10.36 22.39
CA PRO A 395 -21.68 -9.65 21.15
C PRO A 395 -20.72 -8.47 21.40
N PRO A 396 -19.86 -8.09 20.44
CA PRO A 396 -18.95 -6.97 20.57
C PRO A 396 -19.70 -5.63 20.43
N THR A 397 -20.58 -5.31 21.39
CA THR A 397 -21.50 -4.15 21.35
C THR A 397 -20.80 -2.83 21.04
N LYS A 398 -19.66 -2.57 21.70
CA LYS A 398 -18.84 -1.38 21.43
C LYS A 398 -18.40 -1.27 19.97
N LEU A 399 -18.07 -2.40 19.33
CA LEU A 399 -17.66 -2.41 17.93
C LEU A 399 -18.85 -2.14 17.00
N PHE A 400 -20.03 -2.65 17.32
CA PHE A 400 -21.26 -2.32 16.58
C PHE A 400 -21.63 -0.85 16.73
N ASP A 401 -21.46 -0.26 17.91
CA ASP A 401 -21.66 1.18 18.11
C ASP A 401 -20.70 2.00 17.24
N LEU A 402 -19.42 1.60 17.19
CA LEU A 402 -18.43 2.24 16.33
C LEU A 402 -18.74 2.05 14.84
N LEU A 403 -19.19 0.86 14.41
CA LEU A 403 -19.62 0.60 13.03
C LEU A 403 -20.79 1.50 12.64
N SER A 404 -21.80 1.62 13.52
CA SER A 404 -22.96 2.48 13.30
C SER A 404 -22.56 3.95 13.17
N LYS A 405 -21.79 4.48 14.12
CA LYS A 405 -21.30 5.87 14.11
C LYS A 405 -20.40 6.16 12.92
N GLY A 406 -19.49 5.23 12.60
CA GLY A 406 -18.59 5.33 11.46
C GLY A 406 -19.38 5.37 10.14
N ASN A 407 -20.37 4.49 10.00
CA ASN A 407 -21.25 4.45 8.83
C ASN A 407 -22.08 5.72 8.67
N GLU A 408 -22.65 6.26 9.75
CA GLU A 408 -23.42 7.51 9.70
C GLU A 408 -22.54 8.68 9.25
N MET A 409 -21.39 8.86 9.91
CA MET A 409 -20.48 9.97 9.60
C MET A 409 -19.92 9.87 8.19
N CYS A 410 -19.42 8.70 7.79
CA CYS A 410 -18.86 8.52 6.45
C CYS A 410 -19.94 8.58 5.37
N GLY A 411 -21.15 8.09 5.64
CA GLY A 411 -22.29 8.26 4.75
C GLY A 411 -22.68 9.73 4.55
N ALA A 412 -22.66 10.52 5.63
CA ALA A 412 -22.88 11.96 5.55
C ALA A 412 -21.79 12.67 4.73
N TYR A 413 -20.52 12.27 4.91
CA TYR A 413 -19.40 12.80 4.14
C TYR A 413 -19.48 12.44 2.64
N THR A 414 -19.87 11.22 2.29
CA THR A 414 -19.98 10.78 0.90
C THR A 414 -21.16 11.39 0.15
N THR A 415 -22.23 11.75 0.86
CA THR A 415 -23.47 12.28 0.24
C THR A 415 -23.51 13.80 0.09
N HIS A 416 -22.51 14.52 0.60
CA HIS A 416 -22.42 15.97 0.56
C HIS A 416 -21.06 16.43 0.04
N ASN A 417 -20.98 17.64 -0.53
CA ASN A 417 -19.68 18.25 -0.75
C ASN A 417 -19.02 18.62 0.60
N PHE A 418 -17.71 18.86 0.57
CA PHE A 418 -16.92 19.06 1.79
C PHE A 418 -17.38 20.25 2.65
N LEU A 419 -17.78 21.37 2.01
CA LEU A 419 -18.21 22.57 2.72
C LEU A 419 -19.57 22.35 3.41
N ASP A 420 -20.50 21.70 2.71
CA ASP A 420 -21.81 21.35 3.27
C ASP A 420 -21.69 20.33 4.40
N PHE A 421 -20.78 19.36 4.26
CA PHE A 421 -20.46 18.42 5.34
C PHE A 421 -19.96 19.16 6.59
N LYS A 422 -18.98 20.07 6.46
CA LYS A 422 -18.48 20.86 7.60
C LYS A 422 -19.57 21.74 8.23
N LYS A 423 -20.44 22.33 7.42
CA LYS A 423 -21.56 23.15 7.91
C LYS A 423 -22.53 22.31 8.75
N ARG A 424 -22.97 21.16 8.25
CA ARG A 424 -23.88 20.24 8.97
C ARG A 424 -23.24 19.71 10.25
N LEU A 425 -21.94 19.44 10.21
CA LEU A 425 -21.19 18.99 11.38
C LEU A 425 -21.12 20.07 12.46
N ARG A 426 -20.90 21.33 12.08
CA ARG A 426 -20.97 22.48 12.99
C ARG A 426 -22.37 22.62 13.61
N GLU A 427 -23.43 22.56 12.79
CA GLU A 427 -24.81 22.59 13.27
C GLU A 427 -25.13 21.46 14.26
N HIS A 428 -24.62 20.25 13.99
CA HIS A 428 -24.73 19.12 14.91
C HIS A 428 -24.05 19.42 16.24
N TYR A 429 -22.80 19.91 16.23
CA TYR A 429 -22.09 20.23 17.47
C TYR A 429 -22.71 21.38 18.27
N HIS A 430 -23.25 22.42 17.63
CA HIS A 430 -24.00 23.45 18.36
C HIS A 430 -25.23 22.87 19.08
N LYS A 431 -25.94 21.93 18.44
CA LYS A 431 -27.10 21.27 19.06
C LYS A 431 -26.68 20.30 20.16
N ALA A 432 -25.61 19.53 19.94
CA ALA A 432 -25.11 18.55 20.88
C ALA A 432 -24.42 19.19 22.09
N LEU A 433 -23.78 20.35 21.91
CA LEU A 433 -22.99 21.06 22.92
C LEU A 433 -23.40 22.55 23.00
N PRO A 434 -24.61 22.89 23.50
CA PRO A 434 -25.13 24.26 23.48
C PRO A 434 -24.30 25.28 24.27
N SER A 435 -23.49 24.81 25.21
CA SER A 435 -22.64 25.65 26.08
C SER A 435 -21.18 25.72 25.65
N ALA A 436 -20.79 25.03 24.58
CA ALA A 436 -19.40 25.06 24.09
C ALA A 436 -19.10 26.38 23.36
N SER A 437 -17.85 26.85 23.46
CA SER A 437 -17.38 28.02 22.72
C SER A 437 -17.27 27.72 21.22
N GLU A 438 -17.30 28.77 20.38
CA GLU A 438 -17.10 28.60 18.93
C GLU A 438 -15.73 28.00 18.60
N ASP A 439 -14.69 28.34 19.35
CA ASP A 439 -13.35 27.73 19.18
C ASP A 439 -13.38 26.23 19.43
N THR A 440 -14.11 25.79 20.47
CA THR A 440 -14.28 24.37 20.79
C THR A 440 -15.01 23.65 19.66
N ILE A 441 -16.12 24.23 19.20
CA ILE A 441 -16.93 23.67 18.10
C ILE A 441 -16.11 23.61 16.81
N SER A 442 -15.40 24.67 16.47
CA SER A 442 -14.55 24.72 15.28
C SER A 442 -13.41 23.70 15.34
N GLY A 443 -12.79 23.49 16.52
CA GLY A 443 -11.81 22.42 16.73
C GLY A 443 -12.38 21.02 16.49
N LEU A 444 -13.58 20.73 16.99
CA LEU A 444 -14.27 19.45 16.78
C LEU A 444 -14.64 19.23 15.31
N VAL A 445 -15.18 20.26 14.65
CA VAL A 445 -15.48 20.22 13.21
C VAL A 445 -14.22 19.93 12.41
N GLU A 446 -13.11 20.60 12.72
CA GLU A 446 -11.85 20.38 12.01
C GLU A 446 -11.36 18.95 12.21
N GLN A 447 -11.20 18.50 13.46
CA GLN A 447 -10.75 17.14 13.79
C GLN A 447 -11.56 16.07 13.06
N ARG A 448 -12.88 16.20 13.09
CA ARG A 448 -13.81 15.22 12.51
C ARG A 448 -13.86 15.30 10.99
N SER A 449 -13.74 16.50 10.41
CA SER A 449 -13.63 16.67 8.96
C SER A 449 -12.30 16.17 8.39
N THR A 450 -11.20 16.35 9.11
CA THR A 450 -9.91 15.75 8.75
C THR A 450 -10.02 14.23 8.73
N PHE A 451 -10.57 13.62 9.79
CA PHE A 451 -10.79 12.17 9.83
C PHE A 451 -11.63 11.70 8.63
N ALA A 452 -12.77 12.35 8.37
CA ALA A 452 -13.64 11.96 7.27
C ALA A 452 -12.93 12.06 5.91
N SER A 453 -12.21 13.16 5.67
CA SER A 453 -11.47 13.38 4.43
C SER A 453 -10.34 12.39 4.15
N THR A 454 -9.85 11.70 5.19
CA THR A 454 -8.79 10.71 5.05
C THR A 454 -9.33 9.27 5.11
N CYS A 455 -10.34 9.00 5.94
CA CYS A 455 -10.76 7.63 6.30
C CYS A 455 -12.14 7.22 5.80
N CYS A 456 -12.95 8.13 5.25
CA CYS A 456 -14.27 7.82 4.70
C CYS A 456 -14.24 7.57 3.19
N HIS A 457 -13.37 6.65 2.77
CA HIS A 457 -13.20 6.24 1.37
C HIS A 457 -12.86 4.74 1.30
N LEU A 458 -13.28 4.06 0.22
CA LEU A 458 -12.98 2.63 -0.04
C LEU A 458 -11.48 2.31 -0.03
N ASN A 459 -10.66 3.28 -0.42
CA ASN A 459 -9.21 3.15 -0.56
C ASN A 459 -8.46 3.96 0.50
N ALA A 460 -9.08 4.14 1.67
CA ALA A 460 -8.46 4.83 2.80
C ALA A 460 -7.13 4.15 3.22
N PRO A 461 -6.14 4.93 3.68
CA PRO A 461 -4.83 4.41 4.07
C PRO A 461 -4.97 3.49 5.30
N PRO A 462 -4.67 2.19 5.18
CA PRO A 462 -5.02 1.19 6.19
C PRO A 462 -4.27 1.39 7.52
N SER A 463 -2.99 1.77 7.49
CA SER A 463 -2.18 1.96 8.70
C SER A 463 -2.63 3.20 9.45
N TYR A 464 -2.76 4.33 8.75
CA TYR A 464 -3.22 5.59 9.33
C TYR A 464 -4.63 5.47 9.89
N CYS A 465 -5.59 4.99 9.09
CA CYS A 465 -6.98 4.91 9.52
C CYS A 465 -7.20 3.80 10.57
N GLY A 466 -6.45 2.69 10.49
CA GLY A 466 -6.44 1.67 11.55
C GLY A 466 -6.00 2.24 12.90
N LEU A 467 -4.90 3.00 12.93
CA LEU A 467 -4.43 3.68 14.15
C LEU A 467 -5.44 4.72 14.67
N LYS A 468 -6.08 5.49 13.78
CA LYS A 468 -7.11 6.46 14.19
C LYS A 468 -8.31 5.75 14.82
N VAL A 469 -8.81 4.69 14.21
CA VAL A 469 -9.91 3.88 14.76
C VAL A 469 -9.53 3.25 16.11
N GLN A 470 -8.31 2.73 16.26
CA GLN A 470 -7.83 2.20 17.55
C GLN A 470 -7.74 3.28 18.64
N ARG A 471 -7.32 4.50 18.29
CA ARG A 471 -7.28 5.62 19.24
C ARG A 471 -8.69 6.03 19.67
N GLU A 472 -9.66 6.09 18.76
CA GLU A 472 -11.07 6.36 19.11
C GLU A 472 -11.62 5.27 20.04
N LYS A 473 -11.33 4.00 19.77
CA LYS A 473 -11.68 2.87 20.65
C LYS A 473 -11.09 3.04 22.06
N THR A 474 -9.80 3.39 22.15
CA THR A 474 -9.08 3.55 23.43
C THR A 474 -9.47 4.82 24.18
N PHE A 475 -9.71 5.92 23.47
CA PHE A 475 -10.10 7.21 24.05
C PHE A 475 -11.49 7.13 24.70
N CYS A 476 -12.42 6.40 24.09
CA CYS A 476 -13.74 6.15 24.68
C CYS A 476 -13.69 5.15 25.85
N ASP A 477 -12.67 4.28 25.94
CA ASP A 477 -12.46 3.41 27.09
C ASP A 477 -11.93 4.15 28.33
N PHE A 478 -11.12 5.21 28.16
CA PHE A 478 -10.55 5.99 29.28
C PHE A 478 -11.51 7.05 29.88
N ARG A 479 -12.55 7.50 29.15
CA ARG A 479 -13.46 8.58 29.56
C ARG A 479 -14.88 8.11 29.96
N LEU A 480 -15.00 6.97 30.65
CA LEU A 480 -16.26 6.51 31.26
C LEU A 480 -16.89 7.50 32.30
N HIS A 481 -16.25 8.64 32.57
CA HIS A 481 -16.71 9.65 33.53
C HIS A 481 -16.88 11.08 32.97
N THR A 482 -16.83 11.27 31.65
CA THR A 482 -17.20 12.57 31.03
C THR A 482 -17.97 12.36 29.73
N ASP A 483 -19.03 13.16 29.57
CA ASP A 483 -20.04 13.23 28.51
C ASP A 483 -19.83 12.31 27.27
N PRO A 484 -20.72 11.31 27.07
CA PRO A 484 -20.68 10.42 25.92
C PRO A 484 -20.73 11.12 24.56
N ARG A 485 -21.17 12.38 24.47
CA ARG A 485 -21.31 13.12 23.19
C ARG A 485 -19.99 13.45 22.49
N PHE A 486 -18.86 13.27 23.17
CA PHE A 486 -17.52 13.38 22.58
C PHE A 486 -17.01 12.06 21.98
N CYS A 487 -17.81 10.99 22.11
CA CYS A 487 -17.68 9.67 21.50
C CYS A 487 -18.93 9.36 20.66
#